data_AF-A0A6G8J8B1-F1
#
_entry.id   AF-A0A6G8J8B1-F1
#
_cell.length_a   1.000
_cell.length_b   1.000
_cell.length_c   1.000
_cell.angle_alpha   90.00
_cell.angle_beta   90.00
_cell.angle_gamma   90.00
#
_symmetry.space_group_name_H-M   'P 1'
#
loop_
_entity.id
_entity.type
_entity.pdbx_description
1 polymer ?
#
loop_
_entity_poly.entity_id
_entity_poly.type
_entity_poly.pdbx_seq_one_letter_code
_entity_poly.pdbx_strand_id
1 'polypeptide(L)'
;MKKRVTLISVLTLSASAFAGFQGNNATAMQPVTTVAQAKKAYDDTPVELTGYIVKKIGHEKYTFKDNTGQIRVEIDDDEWRGLTVNAKTRVRIVGEVDKGRNGTEIDVKYLSK
;
A
#
# COMPACT_ATOMS: atom_id res chain seq x y z
N MET A 1 -20.90 47.16 -60.98
CA MET A 1 -21.74 46.83 -59.80
C MET A 1 -21.35 45.45 -59.28
N LYS A 2 -21.04 45.36 -57.97
CA LYS A 2 -21.14 44.18 -57.08
C LYS A 2 -20.06 43.08 -57.24
N LYS A 3 -19.50 42.43 -56.21
CA LYS A 3 -19.37 42.59 -54.74
C LYS A 3 -18.26 41.58 -54.35
N ARG A 4 -17.32 41.94 -53.48
CA ARG A 4 -16.32 41.03 -52.91
C ARG A 4 -16.95 40.22 -51.77
N VAL A 5 -16.60 38.95 -51.62
CA VAL A 5 -16.91 38.17 -50.41
C VAL A 5 -15.67 37.39 -50.01
N THR A 6 -15.10 37.77 -48.86
CA THR A 6 -14.00 37.10 -48.18
C THR A 6 -14.59 36.13 -47.16
N LEU A 7 -14.19 34.87 -47.19
CA LEU A 7 -14.65 33.85 -46.25
C LEU A 7 -13.63 33.74 -45.10
N ILE A 8 -14.07 34.00 -43.87
CA ILE A 8 -13.29 33.86 -42.63
C ILE A 8 -13.54 32.45 -42.10
N SER A 9 -12.49 31.63 -42.06
CA SER A 9 -12.53 30.29 -41.46
C SER A 9 -12.21 30.38 -39.96
N VAL A 10 -13.19 30.02 -39.14
CA VAL A 10 -13.11 30.01 -37.67
C VAL A 10 -12.29 28.79 -37.21
N LEU A 11 -11.29 29.03 -36.36
CA LEU A 11 -10.46 28.00 -35.72
C LEU A 11 -11.16 27.52 -34.44
N THR A 12 -11.62 26.27 -34.40
CA THR A 12 -12.19 25.67 -33.19
C THR A 12 -11.09 24.95 -32.40
N LEU A 13 -10.75 25.45 -31.20
CA LEU A 13 -9.92 24.73 -30.23
C LEU A 13 -10.79 23.67 -29.52
N SER A 14 -10.47 22.39 -29.70
CA SER A 14 -11.04 21.30 -28.92
C SER A 14 -10.42 21.28 -27.53
N ALA A 15 -11.21 21.54 -26.48
CA ALA A 15 -10.80 21.33 -25.10
C ALA A 15 -11.01 19.86 -24.72
N SER A 16 -9.94 19.13 -24.40
CA SER A 16 -10.00 17.79 -23.86
C SER A 16 -10.58 17.85 -22.44
N ALA A 17 -11.82 17.39 -22.25
CA ALA A 17 -12.38 17.20 -20.92
C ALA A 17 -11.77 15.93 -20.29
N PHE A 18 -10.93 16.10 -19.27
CA PHE A 18 -10.52 14.99 -18.42
C PHE A 18 -11.71 14.62 -17.51
N ALA A 19 -12.39 13.52 -17.82
CA ALA A 19 -13.36 12.92 -16.91
C ALA A 19 -12.60 12.05 -15.90
N GLY A 20 -12.46 12.55 -14.66
CA GLY A 20 -12.02 11.74 -13.53
C GLY A 20 -13.22 11.13 -12.81
N PHE A 21 -13.20 9.82 -12.55
CA PHE A 21 -14.20 9.18 -11.69
C PHE A 21 -14.03 9.71 -10.25
N GLN A 22 -14.97 10.54 -9.79
CA GLN A 22 -15.04 11.00 -8.42
C GLN A 22 -16.07 10.14 -7.67
N GLY A 23 -15.64 8.93 -7.30
CA GLY A 23 -16.42 8.06 -6.43
C GLY A 23 -16.55 8.70 -5.05
N ASN A 24 -17.79 8.91 -4.60
CA ASN A 24 -18.06 9.41 -3.25
C ASN A 24 -17.55 8.41 -2.22
N ASN A 25 -16.49 8.79 -1.49
CA ASN A 25 -16.08 8.28 -0.18
C ASN A 25 -16.34 6.79 0.04
N ALA A 26 -15.50 5.94 -0.56
CA ALA A 26 -15.23 4.67 0.11
C ALA A 26 -14.75 5.03 1.51
N THR A 27 -15.50 4.66 2.55
CA THR A 27 -15.01 4.65 3.92
C THR A 27 -13.76 3.77 3.92
N ALA A 28 -12.60 4.38 3.68
CA ALA A 28 -11.33 3.67 3.65
C ALA A 28 -11.20 2.99 5.01
N MET A 29 -11.33 1.66 5.02
CA MET A 29 -11.14 0.88 6.23
C MET A 29 -9.77 1.26 6.77
N GLN A 30 -9.76 1.86 7.96
CA GLN A 30 -8.51 2.31 8.56
C GLN A 30 -7.65 1.07 8.82
N PRO A 31 -6.36 1.10 8.43
CA PRO A 31 -5.48 -0.02 8.67
C PRO A 31 -5.36 -0.28 10.18
N VAL A 32 -5.23 -1.55 10.56
CA VAL A 32 -4.87 -1.88 11.95
C VAL A 32 -3.41 -1.55 12.21
N THR A 33 -3.12 -1.04 13.41
CA THR A 33 -1.81 -0.42 13.70
C THR A 33 -0.99 -1.14 14.76
N THR A 34 -1.50 -2.27 15.27
CA THR A 34 -0.79 -3.10 16.25
C THR A 34 -0.81 -4.57 15.85
N VAL A 35 0.24 -5.31 16.21
CA VAL A 35 0.32 -6.75 16.02
C VAL A 35 -0.83 -7.47 16.74
N ALA A 36 -1.20 -7.04 17.93
CA ALA A 36 -2.31 -7.64 18.66
C ALA A 36 -3.67 -7.48 17.95
N GLN A 37 -3.91 -6.35 17.28
CA GLN A 37 -5.09 -6.16 16.44
C GLN A 37 -5.02 -7.01 15.17
N ALA A 38 -3.86 -7.01 14.48
CA ALA A 38 -3.67 -7.79 13.26
C ALA A 38 -3.94 -9.29 13.46
N LYS A 39 -3.52 -9.87 14.58
CA LYS A 39 -3.82 -11.28 14.92
C LYS A 39 -5.30 -11.61 15.05
N LYS A 40 -6.14 -10.61 15.35
CA LYS A 40 -7.59 -10.76 15.54
C LYS A 40 -8.39 -10.32 14.31
N ALA A 41 -7.76 -9.58 13.40
CA ALA A 41 -8.38 -9.06 12.20
C ALA A 41 -8.81 -10.19 11.24
N TYR A 42 -9.71 -9.87 10.31
CA TYR A 42 -10.08 -10.79 9.25
C TYR A 42 -8.97 -10.90 8.21
N ASP A 43 -9.11 -11.89 7.33
CA ASP A 43 -8.29 -11.96 6.11
C ASP A 43 -8.45 -10.68 5.29
N ASP A 44 -7.44 -10.34 4.48
CA ASP A 44 -7.37 -9.15 3.63
C ASP A 44 -7.51 -7.80 4.38
N THR A 45 -7.40 -7.80 5.72
CA THR A 45 -7.50 -6.55 6.49
C THR A 45 -6.21 -5.73 6.30
N PRO A 46 -6.30 -4.46 5.87
CA PRO A 46 -5.11 -3.63 5.70
C PRO A 46 -4.41 -3.37 7.03
N VAL A 47 -3.08 -3.33 7.01
CA VAL A 47 -2.25 -3.06 8.19
C VAL A 47 -1.23 -1.96 7.93
N GLU A 48 -0.90 -1.26 9.01
CA GLU A 48 0.20 -0.31 9.07
C GLU A 48 0.91 -0.49 10.42
N LEU A 49 1.93 -1.36 10.43
CA LEU A 49 2.58 -1.75 11.68
C LEU A 49 3.94 -1.07 11.80
N THR A 50 4.26 -0.57 13.00
CA THR A 50 5.57 0.01 13.31
C THR A 50 6.27 -0.81 14.39
N GLY A 51 7.49 -1.25 14.12
CA GLY A 51 8.18 -2.22 14.97
C GLY A 51 9.55 -2.62 14.43
N TYR A 52 9.92 -3.87 14.64
CA TYR A 52 11.25 -4.40 14.33
C TYR A 52 11.15 -5.77 13.66
N ILE A 53 11.97 -5.98 12.63
CA ILE A 53 12.19 -7.30 12.04
C ILE A 53 13.32 -7.98 12.83
N VAL A 54 12.98 -8.98 13.62
CA VAL A 54 13.87 -9.54 14.65
C VAL A 54 14.53 -10.87 14.27
N LYS A 55 13.98 -11.59 13.28
CA LYS A 55 14.49 -12.92 12.88
C LYS A 55 14.02 -13.30 11.47
N LYS A 56 14.91 -13.85 10.63
CA LYS A 56 14.54 -14.58 9.41
C LYS A 56 14.18 -16.03 9.77
N ILE A 57 13.03 -16.51 9.33
CA ILE A 57 12.49 -17.84 9.70
C ILE A 57 12.21 -18.74 8.48
N GLY A 58 12.35 -18.21 7.26
CA GLY A 58 12.21 -18.97 6.02
C GLY A 58 12.64 -18.15 4.81
N HIS A 59 12.36 -18.67 3.61
CA HIS A 59 12.39 -17.88 2.37
C HIS A 59 11.34 -16.77 2.50
N GLU A 60 11.75 -15.51 2.35
CA GLU A 60 10.91 -14.29 2.45
C GLU A 60 10.09 -14.12 3.75
N LYS A 61 10.18 -15.07 4.69
CA LYS A 61 9.42 -15.07 5.94
C LYS A 61 10.29 -14.61 7.10
N TYR A 62 9.77 -13.66 7.86
CA TYR A 62 10.43 -13.03 9.00
C TYR A 62 9.51 -12.95 10.22
N THR A 63 10.10 -12.73 11.39
CA THR A 63 9.37 -12.35 12.61
C THR A 63 9.43 -10.84 12.78
N PHE A 64 8.26 -10.21 12.81
CA PHE A 64 8.08 -8.81 13.17
C PHE A 64 7.59 -8.69 14.61
N LYS A 65 8.05 -7.65 15.31
CA LYS A 65 7.70 -7.37 16.71
C LYS A 65 7.34 -5.91 16.90
N ASP A 66 6.24 -5.66 17.61
CA ASP A 66 5.94 -4.38 18.25
C ASP A 66 5.79 -4.55 19.78
N ASN A 67 5.27 -3.54 20.48
CA ASN A 67 5.04 -3.60 21.93
C ASN A 67 3.86 -4.49 22.33
N THR A 68 3.01 -4.88 21.39
CA THR A 68 1.80 -5.68 21.62
C THR A 68 1.98 -7.16 21.28
N GLY A 69 3.03 -7.52 20.54
CA GLY A 69 3.39 -8.91 20.32
C GLY A 69 4.34 -9.11 19.15
N GLN A 70 4.38 -10.37 18.68
CA GLN A 70 5.13 -10.79 17.49
C GLN A 70 4.21 -11.45 16.49
N ILE A 71 4.46 -11.23 15.20
CA ILE A 71 3.73 -11.84 14.08
C ILE A 71 4.71 -12.23 12.97
N ARG A 72 4.33 -13.22 12.16
CA ARG A 72 5.06 -13.54 10.93
C ARG A 72 4.74 -12.51 9.87
N VAL A 73 5.74 -12.16 9.09
CA VAL A 73 5.59 -11.28 7.93
C VAL A 73 6.30 -11.91 6.74
N GLU A 74 5.70 -11.79 5.57
CA GLU A 74 6.29 -12.12 4.28
C GLU A 74 6.71 -10.82 3.62
N ILE A 75 7.99 -10.75 3.22
CA ILE A 75 8.61 -9.58 2.61
C ILE A 75 9.43 -10.12 1.44
N ASP A 76 8.94 -9.91 0.22
CA ASP A 76 9.66 -10.33 -0.97
C ASP A 76 10.94 -9.49 -1.12
N ASP A 77 11.87 -9.98 -1.95
CA ASP A 77 13.16 -9.34 -2.13
C ASP A 77 13.02 -7.89 -2.67
N ASP A 78 11.94 -7.60 -3.40
CA ASP A 78 11.66 -6.29 -4.00
C ASP A 78 11.17 -5.25 -2.99
N GLU A 79 10.41 -5.61 -1.93
CA GLU A 79 9.94 -4.68 -0.91
C GLU A 79 11.07 -4.07 -0.09
N TRP A 80 12.22 -4.74 -0.03
CA TRP A 80 13.40 -4.21 0.65
C TRP A 80 13.91 -2.94 -0.02
N ARG A 81 13.79 -2.81 -1.35
CA ARG A 81 14.18 -1.59 -2.10
C ARG A 81 15.59 -1.09 -1.74
N GLY A 82 16.52 -2.00 -1.51
CA GLY A 82 17.91 -1.71 -1.10
C GLY A 82 18.09 -1.33 0.38
N LEU A 83 17.04 -1.38 1.21
CA LEU A 83 17.10 -1.08 2.63
C LEU A 83 17.81 -2.21 3.40
N THR A 84 18.91 -1.87 4.07
CA THR A 84 19.51 -2.76 5.07
C THR A 84 18.84 -2.58 6.43
N VAL A 85 18.15 -3.59 6.93
CA VAL A 85 17.47 -3.59 8.24
C VAL A 85 18.10 -4.65 9.12
N ASN A 86 18.36 -4.30 10.39
CA ASN A 86 18.75 -5.27 11.42
C ASN A 86 17.72 -5.27 12.56
N ALA A 87 17.88 -6.18 13.52
CA ALA A 87 16.95 -6.35 14.64
C ALA A 87 16.79 -5.11 15.57
N LYS A 88 17.64 -4.09 15.44
CA LYS A 88 17.56 -2.82 16.17
C LYS A 88 16.96 -1.68 15.34
N THR A 89 16.77 -1.89 14.04
CA THR A 89 16.25 -0.89 13.12
C THR A 89 14.73 -0.87 13.25
N ARG A 90 14.19 0.27 13.69
CA ARG A 90 12.75 0.49 13.69
C ARG A 90 12.30 0.67 12.25
N VAL A 91 11.22 0.00 11.88
CA VAL A 91 10.64 0.06 10.53
C VAL A 91 9.12 0.21 10.62
N ARG A 92 8.54 0.69 9.54
CA ARG A 92 7.09 0.68 9.28
C ARG A 92 6.83 -0.25 8.10
N ILE A 93 5.88 -1.15 8.26
CA ILE A 93 5.39 -2.03 7.20
C ILE A 93 3.93 -1.70 6.88
N VAL A 94 3.61 -1.66 5.60
CA VAL A 94 2.25 -1.58 5.08
C VAL A 94 1.98 -2.86 4.32
N GLY A 95 0.80 -3.43 4.51
CA GLY A 95 0.44 -4.70 3.91
C GLY A 95 -0.97 -5.10 4.29
N GLU A 96 -1.23 -6.39 4.20
CA GLU A 96 -2.54 -6.98 4.49
C GLU A 96 -2.36 -8.20 5.39
N VAL A 97 -3.37 -8.47 6.22
CA VAL A 97 -3.44 -9.71 6.98
C VAL A 97 -3.73 -10.86 6.02
N ASP A 98 -2.88 -11.89 6.03
CA ASP A 98 -3.12 -13.15 5.34
C ASP A 98 -3.40 -14.26 6.36
N LYS A 99 -4.58 -14.87 6.23
CA LYS A 99 -5.05 -16.00 7.04
C LYS A 99 -5.05 -17.30 6.24
N GLY A 100 -3.89 -17.93 6.20
CA GLY A 100 -3.74 -19.30 5.70
C GLY A 100 -3.96 -20.41 6.74
N ARG A 101 -3.85 -21.66 6.26
CA ARG A 101 -3.83 -22.87 7.12
C ARG A 101 -2.72 -22.86 8.17
N ASN A 102 -1.64 -22.13 7.89
CA ASN A 102 -0.48 -22.03 8.76
C ASN A 102 -0.63 -20.94 9.83
N GLY A 103 -1.81 -20.33 9.98
CA GLY A 103 -2.07 -19.22 10.89
C GLY A 103 -1.91 -17.86 10.23
N THR A 104 -2.01 -16.80 11.02
CA THR A 104 -2.00 -15.41 10.56
C THR A 104 -0.59 -14.88 10.31
N GLU A 105 -0.37 -14.32 9.13
CA GLU A 105 0.82 -13.55 8.75
C GLU A 105 0.44 -12.20 8.13
N ILE A 106 1.43 -11.34 7.89
CA ILE A 106 1.26 -10.10 7.12
C ILE A 106 1.98 -10.27 5.79
N ASP A 107 1.26 -10.11 4.70
CA ASP A 107 1.83 -9.94 3.37
C ASP A 107 2.23 -8.47 3.21
N VAL A 108 3.54 -8.19 3.22
CA VAL A 108 4.06 -6.82 3.20
C VAL A 108 4.10 -6.32 1.76
N LYS A 109 3.49 -5.16 1.52
CA LYS A 109 3.52 -4.46 0.23
C LYS A 109 4.50 -3.29 0.20
N TYR A 110 4.88 -2.78 1.37
CA TYR A 110 5.82 -1.67 1.47
C TYR A 110 6.53 -1.66 2.82
N LEU A 111 7.85 -1.50 2.78
CA LEU A 111 8.70 -1.37 3.96
C LEU A 111 9.42 -0.02 3.93
N SER A 112 9.42 0.69 5.07
CA SER A 112 10.18 1.94 5.26
C SER A 112 10.84 2.02 6.64
N LYS A 113 11.77 2.96 6.80
CA LYS A 113 12.42 3.31 8.07
C LYS A 113 11.85 4.60 8.64
#